data_AF-A0A966B710-F1
#
_entry.id   AF-A0A966B710-F1
#
_cell.length_a   1.000
_cell.length_b   1.000
_cell.length_c   1.000
_cell.angle_alpha   90.00
_cell.angle_beta   90.00
_cell.angle_gamma   90.00
#
_symmetry.space_group_name_H-M   'P 1'
#
loop_
_entity.id
_entity.type
_entity.pdbx_description
1 polymer ?
#
loop_
_entity_poly.entity_id
_entity_poly.type
_entity_poly.pdbx_seq_one_letter_code
_entity_poly.pdbx_strand_id
1 'polypeptide(L)'
;MPAPVRLNPGGSLTGAVATSTRTLADLGGIFADEVAREAMPHGTVVYRVESFTPVDPGTSGGLFFGTSFLEAGRVGDEFFMTRGHVHERAEAAEFYWGIEGEGILLMMDEDREIRAETVVPGSVHYVPGRAAHRLVNTGSERLAVGACWPADAGHDYGTVSDKGFAARVRLIDGEPQLTNFDV
;
A
#
# COMPACT_ATOMS: atom_id res chain seq x y z
N MET A 1 17.48 -13.33 -20.69
CA MET A 1 17.26 -12.09 -19.93
C MET A 1 15.90 -11.55 -20.30
N PRO A 2 15.05 -11.18 -19.32
CA PRO A 2 13.72 -10.65 -19.58
C PRO A 2 13.79 -9.33 -20.33
N ALA A 3 12.79 -9.04 -21.16
CA ALA A 3 12.68 -7.75 -21.83
C ALA A 3 12.44 -6.64 -20.79
N PRO A 4 12.98 -5.42 -21.00
CA PRO A 4 12.71 -4.30 -20.11
C PRO A 4 11.24 -3.89 -20.18
N VAL A 5 10.71 -3.39 -19.05
CA VAL A 5 9.45 -2.65 -18.99
C VAL A 5 9.72 -1.15 -18.97
N ARG A 6 8.73 -0.35 -19.38
CA ARG A 6 8.79 1.12 -19.29
C ARG A 6 7.98 1.60 -18.11
N LEU A 7 8.60 2.40 -17.23
CA LEU A 7 7.91 3.26 -16.27
C LEU A 7 7.57 4.59 -16.96
N ASN A 8 6.29 4.88 -17.11
CA ASN A 8 5.81 6.12 -17.73
C ASN A 8 5.64 7.24 -16.70
N PRO A 9 5.57 8.52 -17.12
CA PRO A 9 5.09 9.60 -16.27
C PRO A 9 3.74 9.25 -15.61
N GLY A 10 3.58 9.56 -14.33
CA GLY A 10 2.44 9.15 -13.52
C GLY A 10 2.48 7.70 -13.02
N GLY A 11 3.50 6.93 -13.38
CA GLY A 11 3.85 5.66 -12.74
C GLY A 11 3.40 4.38 -13.45
N SER A 12 2.60 4.47 -14.52
CA SER A 12 2.11 3.30 -15.25
C SER A 12 3.24 2.53 -15.93
N LEU A 13 3.08 1.21 -15.99
CA LEU A 13 4.05 0.29 -16.56
C LEU A 13 3.58 -0.21 -17.92
N THR A 14 4.52 -0.38 -18.85
CA THR A 14 4.24 -0.95 -20.17
C THR A 14 5.23 -2.06 -20.49
N GLY A 15 4.72 -3.21 -20.95
CA GLY A 15 5.50 -4.41 -21.24
C GLY A 15 4.87 -5.66 -20.62
N ALA A 16 5.71 -6.59 -20.16
CA ALA A 16 5.27 -7.80 -19.44
C ALA A 16 4.86 -7.46 -17.99
N VAL A 17 3.71 -6.81 -17.84
CA VAL A 17 3.19 -6.29 -16.56
C VAL A 17 1.94 -7.06 -16.19
N ALA A 18 1.83 -7.44 -14.91
CA ALA A 18 0.60 -7.95 -14.32
C ALA A 18 -0.11 -6.83 -13.57
N THR A 19 -1.45 -6.81 -13.60
CA THR A 19 -2.25 -5.85 -12.84
C THR A 19 -3.15 -6.60 -11.86
N SER A 20 -3.14 -6.16 -10.60
CA SER A 20 -4.11 -6.59 -9.59
C SER A 20 -4.92 -5.39 -9.14
N THR A 21 -6.23 -5.58 -8.92
CA THR A 21 -7.15 -4.53 -8.50
C THR A 21 -7.83 -4.93 -7.20
N ARG A 22 -8.09 -3.95 -6.34
CA ARG A 22 -8.85 -4.11 -5.10
C ARG A 22 -9.96 -3.06 -5.03
N THR A 23 -11.16 -3.57 -4.84
CA THR A 23 -12.39 -2.80 -4.68
C THR A 23 -12.77 -2.73 -3.20
N LEU A 24 -13.79 -1.94 -2.86
CA LEU A 24 -14.33 -1.91 -1.49
C LEU A 24 -14.84 -3.28 -1.02
N ALA A 25 -15.31 -4.13 -1.93
CA ALA A 25 -15.70 -5.51 -1.62
C ALA A 25 -14.51 -6.36 -1.13
N ASP A 26 -13.32 -6.13 -1.70
CA ASP A 26 -12.10 -6.87 -1.38
C ASP A 26 -11.45 -6.43 -0.05
N LEU A 27 -11.96 -5.36 0.56
CA LEU A 27 -11.38 -4.71 1.75
C LEU A 27 -12.32 -4.78 2.98
N GLY A 28 -13.10 -5.86 3.09
CA GLY A 28 -13.88 -6.15 4.31
C GLY A 28 -12.98 -6.26 5.55
N GLY A 29 -13.37 -5.60 6.64
CA GLY A 29 -12.65 -5.59 7.91
C GLY A 29 -11.40 -4.69 7.93
N ILE A 30 -11.19 -3.88 6.89
CA ILE A 30 -10.03 -2.98 6.80
C ILE A 30 -10.35 -1.60 7.38
N PHE A 31 -11.56 -1.12 7.17
CA PHE A 31 -12.00 0.21 7.61
C PHE A 31 -12.68 0.10 8.98
N ALA A 32 -12.65 1.18 9.77
CA ALA A 32 -13.35 1.21 11.06
C ALA A 32 -14.87 1.15 10.88
N ASP A 33 -15.39 1.92 9.92
CA ASP A 33 -16.81 2.05 9.65
C ASP A 33 -17.25 1.07 8.55
N GLU A 34 -17.43 -0.19 8.94
CA GLU A 34 -17.88 -1.24 8.02
C GLU A 34 -19.31 -1.00 7.51
N VAL A 35 -20.16 -0.30 8.28
CA VAL A 35 -21.50 0.08 7.83
C VAL A 35 -21.41 1.08 6.67
N ALA A 36 -20.56 2.11 6.79
CA ALA A 36 -20.30 3.03 5.70
C ALA A 36 -19.65 2.33 4.50
N ARG A 37 -18.70 1.40 4.73
CA ARG A 37 -18.07 0.63 3.66
C ARG A 37 -19.09 -0.18 2.87
N GLU A 38 -19.99 -0.88 3.55
CA GLU A 38 -21.01 -1.71 2.92
C GLU A 38 -22.10 -0.89 2.21
N ALA A 39 -22.34 0.35 2.64
CA ALA A 39 -23.27 1.28 2.00
C ALA A 39 -22.72 1.90 0.70
N MET A 40 -21.40 1.94 0.53
CA MET A 40 -20.76 2.41 -0.71
C MET A 40 -20.87 1.37 -1.83
N PRO A 41 -20.76 1.76 -3.12
CA PRO A 41 -20.77 0.79 -4.21
C PRO A 41 -19.61 -0.20 -4.08
N HIS A 42 -19.93 -1.49 -3.96
CA HIS A 42 -18.94 -2.56 -3.71
C HIS A 42 -17.84 -2.64 -4.78
N GLY A 43 -18.18 -2.30 -6.03
CA GLY A 43 -17.25 -2.25 -7.17
C GLY A 43 -16.37 -1.00 -7.24
N THR A 44 -16.46 -0.08 -6.28
CA THR A 44 -15.57 1.09 -6.20
C THR A 44 -14.14 0.62 -6.06
N VAL A 45 -13.29 0.94 -7.04
CA VAL A 45 -11.86 0.64 -6.99
C VAL A 45 -11.19 1.53 -5.96
N VAL A 46 -10.48 0.92 -5.01
CA VAL A 46 -9.67 1.64 -4.02
C VAL A 46 -8.24 1.75 -4.50
N TYR A 47 -7.67 0.64 -4.99
CA TYR A 47 -6.35 0.67 -5.57
C TYR A 47 -6.13 -0.43 -6.61
N ARG A 48 -5.10 -0.23 -7.43
CA ARG A 48 -4.52 -1.27 -8.28
C ARG A 48 -3.01 -1.27 -8.13
N VAL A 49 -2.39 -2.42 -8.40
CA VAL A 49 -0.94 -2.58 -8.44
C VAL A 49 -0.56 -3.14 -9.80
N GLU A 50 0.38 -2.48 -10.45
CA GLU A 50 1.05 -2.97 -11.65
C GLU A 50 2.42 -3.54 -11.24
N SER A 51 2.71 -4.79 -11.59
CA SER A 51 3.91 -5.49 -11.16
C SER A 51 4.69 -6.06 -12.35
N PHE A 52 6.01 -5.96 -12.28
CA PHE A 52 6.96 -6.63 -13.14
C PHE A 52 7.78 -7.63 -12.31
N THR A 53 7.61 -8.92 -12.62
CA THR A 53 8.25 -10.04 -11.92
C THR A 53 9.14 -10.82 -12.89
N PRO A 54 10.39 -10.35 -13.14
CA PRO A 54 11.28 -10.90 -14.18
C PRO A 54 11.82 -12.31 -13.92
N VAL A 55 11.64 -12.82 -12.71
CA VAL A 55 12.12 -14.13 -12.24
C VAL A 55 11.00 -14.81 -11.45
N ASP A 56 11.14 -16.11 -11.22
CA ASP A 56 10.15 -16.86 -10.44
C ASP A 56 10.13 -16.38 -8.97
N PRO A 57 8.96 -16.31 -8.31
CA PRO A 57 8.87 -16.07 -6.87
C PRO A 57 9.72 -17.07 -6.08
N GLY A 58 10.42 -16.59 -5.05
CA GLY A 58 11.37 -17.38 -4.27
C GLY A 58 12.81 -17.38 -4.82
N THR A 59 13.07 -16.73 -5.97
CA THR A 59 14.43 -16.63 -6.51
C THR A 59 15.29 -15.72 -5.62
N SER A 60 16.25 -16.31 -4.88
CA SER A 60 17.23 -15.57 -4.08
C SER A 60 18.01 -14.56 -4.93
N GLY A 61 18.08 -13.31 -4.46
CA GLY A 61 18.74 -12.20 -5.17
C GLY A 61 17.91 -11.63 -6.33
N GLY A 62 16.75 -12.19 -6.63
CA GLY A 62 15.78 -11.62 -7.55
C GLY A 62 15.11 -10.38 -6.96
N LEU A 63 14.75 -9.42 -7.81
CA LEU A 63 14.00 -8.23 -7.43
C LEU A 63 12.74 -8.13 -8.28
N PHE A 64 11.65 -7.81 -7.61
CA PHE A 64 10.40 -7.41 -8.22
C PHE A 64 10.26 -5.90 -8.15
N PHE A 65 9.44 -5.39 -9.06
CA PHE A 65 9.20 -3.97 -9.22
C PHE A 65 7.71 -3.76 -9.45
N GLY A 66 7.15 -2.67 -8.94
CA GLY A 66 5.77 -2.35 -9.23
C GLY A 66 5.40 -0.90 -8.91
N THR A 67 4.20 -0.53 -9.31
CA THR A 67 3.58 0.75 -8.95
C THR A 67 2.21 0.48 -8.36
N SER A 68 1.98 1.00 -7.15
CA SER A 68 0.67 1.08 -6.53
C SER A 68 -0.02 2.37 -6.92
N PHE A 69 -1.29 2.29 -7.33
CA PHE A 69 -2.15 3.42 -7.64
C PHE A 69 -3.35 3.40 -6.71
N LEU A 70 -3.42 4.34 -5.77
CA LEU A 70 -4.51 4.47 -4.82
C LEU A 70 -5.39 5.65 -5.25
N GLU A 71 -6.68 5.39 -5.46
CA GLU A 71 -7.63 6.44 -5.76
C GLU A 71 -7.91 7.30 -4.52
N ALA A 72 -8.26 8.57 -4.71
CA ALA A 72 -8.69 9.44 -3.63
C ALA A 72 -10.10 9.03 -3.17
N GLY A 73 -10.29 8.91 -1.87
CA GLY A 73 -11.57 8.51 -1.30
C GLY A 73 -11.49 8.26 0.20
N ARG A 74 -12.66 8.08 0.82
CA ARG A 74 -12.80 7.79 2.25
C ARG A 74 -13.95 6.82 2.48
N VAL A 75 -13.86 6.05 3.56
CA VAL A 75 -14.98 5.35 4.18
C VAL A 75 -15.26 6.04 5.51
N GLY A 76 -16.40 6.71 5.61
CA GLY A 76 -16.67 7.62 6.73
C GLY A 76 -15.62 8.75 6.77
N ASP A 77 -14.84 8.80 7.84
CA ASP A 77 -13.73 9.72 8.00
C ASP A 77 -12.36 9.12 7.62
N GLU A 78 -12.25 7.82 7.37
CA GLU A 78 -10.98 7.12 7.16
C GLU A 78 -10.59 7.08 5.67
N PHE A 79 -9.35 7.45 5.36
CA PHE A 79 -8.86 7.52 3.98
C PHE A 79 -8.72 6.15 3.31
N PHE A 80 -8.90 6.14 1.98
CA PHE A 80 -8.60 4.98 1.15
C PHE A 80 -7.14 4.57 1.28
N MET A 81 -6.94 3.26 1.38
CA MET A 81 -5.65 2.67 1.71
C MET A 81 -5.49 1.27 1.14
N THR A 82 -4.24 0.83 1.02
CA THR A 82 -3.93 -0.57 0.72
C THR A 82 -4.32 -1.49 1.88
N ARG A 83 -4.39 -2.80 1.65
CA ARG A 83 -4.61 -3.76 2.74
C ARG A 83 -3.45 -3.79 3.74
N GLY A 84 -2.23 -3.51 3.29
CA GLY A 84 -1.03 -3.68 4.08
C GLY A 84 -0.71 -5.14 4.42
N HIS A 85 0.55 -5.40 4.71
CA HIS A 85 1.07 -6.74 4.98
C HIS A 85 2.44 -6.67 5.67
N VAL A 86 2.90 -7.81 6.18
CA VAL A 86 4.31 -8.08 6.45
C VAL A 86 4.85 -9.03 5.38
N HIS A 87 6.15 -9.04 5.14
CA HIS A 87 6.76 -10.06 4.30
C HIS A 87 6.81 -11.41 5.04
N GLU A 88 6.60 -12.52 4.32
CA GLU A 88 6.74 -13.88 4.88
C GLU A 88 8.19 -14.12 5.34
N ARG A 89 9.16 -13.63 4.57
CA ARG A 89 10.56 -13.56 4.99
C ARG A 89 10.78 -12.27 5.77
N ALA A 90 10.80 -12.41 7.10
CA ALA A 90 10.86 -11.28 8.04
C ALA A 90 11.97 -10.26 7.70
N GLU A 91 13.16 -10.69 7.27
CA GLU A 91 14.28 -9.79 6.96
C GLU A 91 14.20 -9.12 5.57
N ALA A 92 13.19 -9.41 4.76
CA ALA A 92 13.00 -8.74 3.48
C ALA A 92 12.60 -7.28 3.71
N ALA A 93 13.44 -6.36 3.25
CA ALA A 93 13.14 -4.93 3.19
C ALA A 93 12.58 -4.55 1.82
N GLU A 94 12.02 -3.34 1.71
CA GLU A 94 11.45 -2.81 0.47
C GLU A 94 11.73 -1.31 0.34
N PHE A 95 11.91 -0.84 -0.89
CA PHE A 95 11.93 0.59 -1.19
C PHE A 95 10.60 1.03 -1.78
N TYR A 96 10.10 2.17 -1.33
CA TYR A 96 9.00 2.92 -1.95
C TYR A 96 9.50 4.28 -2.43
N TRP A 97 8.90 4.83 -3.49
CA TRP A 97 9.10 6.23 -3.86
C TRP A 97 7.83 6.86 -4.44
N GLY A 98 7.58 8.10 -4.09
CA GLY A 98 6.42 8.84 -4.58
C GLY A 98 6.62 9.27 -6.05
N ILE A 99 5.59 9.03 -6.87
CA ILE A 99 5.58 9.39 -8.30
C ILE A 99 4.59 10.52 -8.57
N GLU A 100 3.38 10.42 -8.03
CA GLU A 100 2.27 11.37 -8.23
C GLU A 100 1.37 11.39 -7.00
N GLY A 101 0.69 12.51 -6.74
CA GLY A 101 -0.24 12.66 -5.62
C GLY A 101 0.45 12.82 -4.26
N GLU A 102 -0.36 12.77 -3.20
CA GLU A 102 0.09 12.91 -1.82
C GLU A 102 -0.57 11.86 -0.93
N GLY A 103 0.21 11.29 -0.01
CA GLY A 103 -0.26 10.25 0.88
C GLY A 103 0.63 10.03 2.08
N ILE A 104 0.35 8.94 2.79
CA ILE A 104 1.13 8.49 3.93
C ILE A 104 1.52 7.02 3.71
N LEU A 105 2.80 6.71 3.92
CA LEU A 105 3.29 5.37 4.18
C LEU A 105 3.24 5.14 5.69
N LEU A 106 2.30 4.29 6.12
CA LEU A 106 2.25 3.78 7.49
C LEU A 106 3.11 2.53 7.60
N MET A 107 3.97 2.52 8.61
CA MET A 107 4.76 1.37 9.02
C MET A 107 4.46 1.05 10.48
N MET A 108 4.41 -0.23 10.81
CA MET A 108 4.20 -0.74 12.16
C MET A 108 5.24 -1.82 12.45
N ASP A 109 5.97 -1.71 13.55
CA ASP A 109 6.94 -2.73 13.96
C ASP A 109 6.29 -3.87 14.77
N GLU A 110 7.11 -4.82 15.24
CA GLU A 110 6.65 -5.99 16.00
C GLU A 110 6.08 -5.61 17.38
N ASP A 111 6.49 -4.46 17.94
CA ASP A 111 5.96 -3.89 19.18
C ASP A 111 4.69 -3.05 18.96
N ARG A 112 4.23 -2.95 17.70
CA ARG A 112 3.10 -2.15 17.22
C ARG A 112 3.30 -0.64 17.29
N GLU A 113 4.54 -0.18 17.38
CA GLU A 113 4.85 1.25 17.27
C GLU A 113 4.69 1.72 15.82
N ILE A 114 4.10 2.90 15.65
CA ILE A 114 3.73 3.43 14.34
C ILE A 114 4.74 4.48 13.88
N ARG A 115 5.17 4.33 12.63
CA ARG A 115 5.87 5.38 11.88
C ARG A 115 5.03 5.76 10.68
N ALA A 116 4.72 7.04 10.56
CA ALA A 116 3.99 7.61 9.42
C ALA A 116 4.94 8.52 8.64
N GLU A 117 5.08 8.28 7.34
CA GLU A 117 5.90 9.10 6.45
C GLU A 117 5.06 9.69 5.33
N THR A 118 5.17 11.00 5.11
CA THR A 118 4.53 11.67 3.98
C THR A 118 5.16 11.23 2.67
N VAL A 119 4.34 10.76 1.73
CA VAL A 119 4.74 10.34 0.39
C VAL A 119 4.29 11.41 -0.60
N VAL A 120 5.23 11.96 -1.36
CA VAL A 120 5.02 13.00 -2.38
C VAL A 120 5.95 12.74 -3.58
N PRO A 121 5.74 13.36 -4.75
CA PRO A 121 6.59 13.11 -5.90
C PRO A 121 8.07 13.36 -5.59
N GLY A 122 8.89 12.33 -5.78
CA GLY A 122 10.33 12.36 -5.52
C GLY A 122 10.77 11.97 -4.11
N SER A 123 9.84 11.72 -3.17
CA SER A 123 10.20 11.14 -1.87
C SER A 123 10.64 9.68 -2.02
N VAL A 124 11.57 9.22 -1.18
CA VAL A 124 12.08 7.83 -1.17
C VAL A 124 12.04 7.33 0.26
N HIS A 125 11.50 6.12 0.42
CA HIS A 125 11.20 5.52 1.72
C HIS A 125 11.78 4.12 1.78
N TYR A 126 12.36 3.78 2.92
CA TYR A 126 12.88 2.44 3.19
C TYR A 126 11.97 1.77 4.22
N VAL A 127 11.33 0.68 3.81
CA VAL A 127 10.57 -0.20 4.69
C VAL A 127 11.54 -1.25 5.24
N PRO A 128 11.90 -1.19 6.52
CA PRO A 128 12.78 -2.18 7.11
C PRO A 128 12.10 -3.54 7.15
N GLY A 129 12.89 -4.61 7.17
CA GLY A 129 12.37 -5.94 7.46
C GLY A 129 11.60 -5.95 8.79
N ARG A 130 10.64 -6.87 8.91
CA ARG A 130 9.69 -7.05 10.04
C ARG A 130 8.62 -5.98 10.17
N ALA A 131 8.75 -4.85 9.47
CA ALA A 131 7.71 -3.83 9.50
C ALA A 131 6.51 -4.22 8.63
N ALA A 132 5.32 -4.21 9.23
CA ALA A 132 4.10 -4.15 8.46
C ALA A 132 4.03 -2.77 7.79
N HIS A 133 3.57 -2.70 6.55
CA HIS A 133 3.48 -1.43 5.84
C HIS A 133 2.19 -1.30 5.01
N ARG A 134 1.67 -0.08 4.89
CA ARG A 134 0.45 0.26 4.16
C ARG A 134 0.53 1.69 3.63
N LEU A 135 0.14 1.88 2.38
CA LEU A 135 -0.10 3.21 1.79
C LEU A 135 -1.52 3.70 2.07
N VAL A 136 -1.65 5.00 2.32
CA VAL A 136 -2.90 5.75 2.49
C VAL A 136 -2.88 6.96 1.55
N ASN A 137 -3.96 7.19 0.81
CA ASN A 137 -4.11 8.38 -0.02
C ASN A 137 -4.83 9.48 0.76
N THR A 138 -4.10 10.52 1.15
CA THR A 138 -4.63 11.68 1.88
C THR A 138 -4.97 12.87 0.98
N GLY A 139 -4.62 12.79 -0.31
CA GLY A 139 -4.88 13.82 -1.30
C GLY A 139 -6.28 13.75 -1.93
N SER A 140 -6.53 14.70 -2.83
CA SER A 140 -7.75 14.77 -3.66
C SER A 140 -7.59 14.09 -5.03
N GLU A 141 -6.39 13.66 -5.37
CA GLU A 141 -6.04 13.01 -6.64
C GLU A 141 -5.44 11.63 -6.37
N ARG A 142 -5.25 10.85 -7.44
CA ARG A 142 -4.63 9.53 -7.33
C ARG A 142 -3.21 9.66 -6.78
N LEU A 143 -2.89 8.81 -5.81
CA LEU A 143 -1.53 8.59 -5.33
C LEU A 143 -0.88 7.46 -6.13
N ALA A 144 0.27 7.71 -6.75
CA ALA A 144 1.09 6.71 -7.42
C ALA A 144 2.43 6.55 -6.69
N VAL A 145 2.73 5.32 -6.24
CA VAL A 145 3.94 5.01 -5.48
C VAL A 145 4.62 3.80 -6.10
N GLY A 146 5.86 3.99 -6.54
CA GLY A 146 6.69 2.90 -7.03
C GLY A 146 7.27 2.10 -5.86
N ALA A 147 7.51 0.81 -6.08
CA ALA A 147 8.06 -0.10 -5.10
C ALA A 147 9.05 -1.10 -5.71
N CYS A 148 10.04 -1.51 -4.94
CA CYS A 148 10.98 -2.57 -5.30
C CYS A 148 11.28 -3.46 -4.09
N TRP A 149 11.01 -4.76 -4.23
CA TRP A 149 11.12 -5.73 -3.16
C TRP A 149 11.76 -7.04 -3.63
N PRO A 150 12.30 -7.86 -2.72
CA PRO A 150 12.89 -9.15 -3.06
C PRO A 150 11.87 -10.14 -3.63
N ALA A 151 12.28 -10.90 -4.65
CA ALA A 151 11.46 -11.95 -5.25
C ALA A 151 11.12 -13.09 -4.27
N ASP A 152 11.90 -13.23 -3.20
CA ASP A 152 11.77 -14.19 -2.12
C ASP A 152 11.24 -13.56 -0.81
N ALA A 153 10.60 -12.39 -0.88
CA ALA A 153 9.97 -11.76 0.28
C ALA A 153 8.71 -12.50 0.76
N GLY A 154 7.87 -12.95 -0.18
CA GLY A 154 6.52 -13.46 0.12
C GLY A 154 5.59 -12.38 0.71
N HIS A 155 4.31 -12.70 0.91
CA HIS A 155 3.35 -11.75 1.50
C HIS A 155 2.47 -12.44 2.55
N ASP A 156 2.66 -12.08 3.82
CA ASP A 156 1.77 -12.52 4.90
C ASP A 156 0.75 -11.42 5.20
N TYR A 157 -0.42 -11.55 4.58
CA TYR A 157 -1.57 -10.70 4.84
C TYR A 157 -2.34 -11.10 6.11
N GLY A 158 -2.06 -12.27 6.69
CA GLY A 158 -2.75 -12.85 7.85
C GLY A 158 -2.37 -12.15 9.14
N THR A 159 -1.07 -11.89 9.33
CA THR A 159 -0.55 -11.20 10.52
C THR A 159 -1.16 -9.80 10.71
N VAL A 160 -1.47 -9.10 9.61
CA VAL A 160 -2.15 -7.80 9.65
C VAL A 160 -3.68 -7.94 9.81
N SER A 161 -4.30 -9.01 9.30
CA SER A 161 -5.77 -9.12 9.31
C SER A 161 -6.38 -9.39 10.68
N ASP A 162 -5.65 -10.01 11.61
CA ASP A 162 -6.23 -10.40 12.91
C ASP A 162 -6.34 -9.25 13.90
N LYS A 163 -5.46 -8.23 13.80
CA LYS A 163 -5.40 -7.11 14.75
C LYS A 163 -5.35 -5.72 14.10
N GLY A 164 -5.27 -5.65 12.78
CA GLY A 164 -5.10 -4.39 12.04
C GLY A 164 -3.80 -3.65 12.36
N PHE A 165 -3.63 -2.49 11.74
CA PHE A 165 -2.59 -1.52 12.14
C PHE A 165 -2.99 -0.85 13.45
N ALA A 166 -2.02 -0.50 14.30
CA ALA A 166 -2.28 0.19 15.57
C ALA A 166 -2.66 1.68 15.41
N ALA A 167 -2.74 2.17 14.18
CA ALA A 167 -3.23 3.51 13.87
C ALA A 167 -4.04 3.55 12.58
N ARG A 168 -4.84 4.61 12.45
CA ARG A 168 -5.70 4.94 11.32
C ARG A 168 -5.42 6.37 10.88
N VAL A 169 -5.63 6.66 9.59
CA VAL A 169 -5.54 8.03 9.07
C VAL A 169 -6.94 8.50 8.74
N ARG A 170 -7.40 9.55 9.43
CA ARG A 170 -8.76 10.08 9.32
C ARG A 170 -8.74 11.55 8.95
N LEU A 171 -9.81 12.02 8.30
CA LEU A 171 -10.06 13.44 8.09
C LEU A 171 -10.76 14.01 9.31
N ILE A 172 -10.05 14.82 10.10
CA ILE A 172 -10.56 15.45 11.32
C ILE A 172 -10.30 16.94 11.22
N ASP A 173 -11.35 17.75 11.41
CA ASP A 173 -11.29 19.22 11.30
C ASP A 173 -10.72 19.73 9.96
N GLY A 174 -10.94 18.96 8.89
CA GLY A 174 -10.49 19.29 7.54
C GLY A 174 -9.07 18.85 7.19
N GLU A 175 -8.35 18.22 8.12
CA GLU A 175 -6.96 17.81 7.94
C GLU A 175 -6.77 16.30 8.13
N PRO A 176 -5.82 15.66 7.42
CA PRO A 176 -5.42 14.29 7.70
C PRO A 176 -4.75 14.17 9.07
N GLN A 177 -5.25 13.27 9.92
CA GLN A 177 -4.70 13.03 11.26
C GLN A 177 -4.48 11.53 11.50
N LEU A 178 -3.34 11.21 12.12
CA LEU A 178 -3.07 9.88 12.64
C LEU A 178 -3.81 9.71 13.98
N THR A 179 -4.65 8.70 14.06
CA THR A 179 -5.41 8.34 15.26
C THR A 179 -5.03 6.94 15.71
N ASN A 180 -5.01 6.69 17.01
CA ASN A 180 -4.76 5.35 17.54
C ASN A 180 -5.90 4.42 17.14
N PHE A 181 -5.61 3.13 17.06
CA PHE A 181 -6.63 2.11 16.85
C PHE A 181 -7.49 2.00 18.11
N ASP A 182 -8.73 2.48 18.03
CA ASP A 182 -9.74 2.24 19.07
C ASP A 182 -10.02 0.73 19.13
N VAL A 183 -9.80 0.12 20.30
CA VAL A 183 -10.11 -1.29 20.59
C VAL A 183 -11.59 -1.46 20.88
#